data_AF-A0A3D0W6V8-F1
#
_entry.id   AF-A0A3D0W6V8-F1
#
_cell.length_a   1.000
_cell.length_b   1.000
_cell.length_c   1.000
_cell.angle_alpha   90.00
_cell.angle_beta   90.00
_cell.angle_gamma   90.00
#
_symmetry.space_group_name_H-M   'P 1'
#
loop_
_entity.id
_entity.type
_entity.pdbx_description
1 polymer ?
#
loop_
_entity_poly.entity_id
_entity_poly.type
_entity_poly.pdbx_seq_one_letter_code
_entity_poly.pdbx_strand_id
1 'polypeptide(L)'
;ISLKTHPQVFKDVYLKREGKLIHIKNLFWTNEIKVFPYGLPILIQSIEANSIAEKIGLRIHDEIVMVDQIPVKNIPDLIAIIQNHWLKSFDLTIKRENIIQYIHIDKELFEGKVDKKRIGVVLGYDENVIKAYLVEVKRTFGDSIKKSFAQTFTFFNLTLTTLKNLFIQKADLKDLGGPLAIAHMASSSFLEGIFPFIQFIGLISLNIGVLNLLPIPLLDGGYLAFYLLEFIKGKPLSNEKMMISQRVGMLILGLLTVIALYNDACRYLLGS
;
A
#
# COMPACT_ATOMS: atom_id res chain seq x y z
N ILE A 1 -26.20 22.20 7.25
CA ILE A 1 -26.66 23.22 6.27
C ILE A 1 -25.67 23.23 5.13
N SER A 2 -26.11 23.02 3.89
CA SER A 2 -25.28 23.09 2.69
C SER A 2 -24.76 24.52 2.52
N LEU A 3 -23.49 24.75 2.85
CA LEU A 3 -22.86 26.08 2.80
C LEU A 3 -22.18 26.28 1.46
N LYS A 4 -22.97 26.50 0.43
CA LYS A 4 -22.53 27.23 -0.76
C LYS A 4 -23.37 28.50 -0.79
N THR A 5 -22.68 29.65 -0.79
CA THR A 5 -23.12 31.00 -1.23
C THR A 5 -23.29 32.15 -0.22
N HIS A 6 -22.94 32.06 1.07
CA HIS A 6 -22.89 33.27 1.90
C HIS A 6 -21.63 33.37 2.79
N PRO A 7 -20.89 34.51 2.77
CA PRO A 7 -19.83 34.77 3.73
C PRO A 7 -20.44 34.82 5.13
N GLN A 8 -20.07 33.88 5.99
CA GLN A 8 -20.57 33.84 7.36
C GLN A 8 -19.63 34.62 8.28
N VAL A 9 -20.20 35.62 8.94
CA VAL A 9 -19.54 36.37 10.01
C VAL A 9 -19.75 35.60 11.31
N PHE A 10 -18.68 35.08 11.90
CA PHE A 10 -18.75 34.52 13.24
C PHE A 10 -18.62 35.66 14.24
N LYS A 11 -19.72 35.96 14.93
CA LYS A 11 -19.80 37.11 15.85
C LYS A 11 -18.95 36.91 17.10
N ASP A 12 -18.84 35.67 17.60
CA ASP A 12 -18.11 35.33 18.82
C ASP A 12 -17.30 34.04 18.63
N VAL A 13 -15.97 34.15 18.52
CA VAL A 13 -15.04 33.00 18.40
C VAL A 13 -14.09 32.98 19.59
N TYR A 14 -13.87 31.82 20.18
CA TYR A 14 -12.92 31.62 21.28
C TYR A 14 -11.76 30.73 20.82
N LEU A 15 -10.53 31.22 20.91
CA LEU A 15 -9.30 30.45 20.65
C LEU A 15 -8.58 30.16 21.96
N LYS A 16 -8.12 28.93 22.18
CA LYS A 16 -7.35 28.54 23.37
C LYS A 16 -5.90 28.27 22.99
N ARG A 17 -4.96 29.06 23.51
CA ARG A 17 -3.51 28.85 23.38
C ARG A 17 -2.86 28.94 24.75
N GLU A 18 -2.03 27.96 25.10
CA GLU A 18 -1.28 27.93 26.38
C GLU A 18 -2.17 28.19 27.61
N GLY A 19 -3.39 27.63 27.59
CA GLY A 19 -4.36 27.79 28.69
C GLY A 19 -5.15 29.11 28.69
N LYS A 20 -4.80 30.08 27.85
CA LYS A 20 -5.49 31.38 27.76
C LYS A 20 -6.55 31.36 26.66
N LEU A 21 -7.77 31.76 27.02
CA LEU A 21 -8.88 31.96 26.08
C LEU A 21 -8.83 33.37 25.51
N ILE A 22 -8.74 33.47 24.18
CA ILE A 22 -8.77 34.73 23.44
C ILE A 22 -10.12 34.81 22.75
N HIS A 23 -10.89 35.84 23.09
CA HIS A 23 -12.18 36.14 22.48
C HIS A 23 -11.98 37.07 21.29
N ILE A 24 -12.39 36.62 20.12
CA ILE A 24 -12.35 37.39 18.88
C ILE A 24 -13.78 37.72 18.48
N LYS A 25 -14.09 39.02 18.45
CA LYS A 25 -15.37 39.54 17.98
C LYS A 25 -15.32 39.80 16.48
N ASN A 26 -16.38 39.40 15.78
CA ASN A 26 -16.61 39.70 14.36
C ASN A 26 -15.51 39.20 13.41
N LEU A 27 -15.24 37.89 13.45
CA LEU A 27 -14.31 37.27 12.51
C LEU A 27 -14.95 37.22 11.11
N PHE A 28 -14.33 37.91 10.15
CA PHE A 28 -14.73 37.89 8.75
C PHE A 28 -14.03 36.74 8.01
N TRP A 29 -14.82 35.78 7.55
CA TRP A 29 -14.33 34.64 6.79
C TRP A 29 -14.43 34.93 5.28
N THR A 30 -13.31 35.19 4.61
CA THR A 30 -13.26 35.35 3.14
C THR A 30 -12.90 34.01 2.47
N ASN A 31 -13.24 33.85 1.19
CA ASN A 31 -12.83 32.70 0.38
C ASN A 31 -11.30 32.60 0.17
N GLU A 32 -10.52 33.57 0.65
CA GLU A 32 -9.05 33.52 0.66
C GLU A 32 -8.51 32.80 1.89
N ILE A 33 -9.32 32.64 2.93
CA ILE A 33 -9.10 31.64 3.98
C ILE A 33 -9.68 30.31 3.47
N LYS A 34 -9.10 29.80 2.37
CA LYS A 34 -9.16 28.38 2.05
C LYS A 34 -8.35 27.68 3.13
N VAL A 35 -8.99 27.36 4.25
CA VAL A 35 -8.41 26.40 5.18
C VAL A 35 -8.29 25.11 4.39
N PHE A 36 -7.05 24.72 4.18
CA PHE A 36 -6.59 23.40 3.78
C PHE A 36 -7.56 22.25 4.08
N PRO A 37 -7.66 21.21 3.21
CA PRO A 37 -6.66 20.80 2.21
C PRO A 37 -7.06 20.99 0.74
N TYR A 38 -6.05 21.03 -0.13
CA TYR A 38 -6.17 20.87 -1.59
C TYR A 38 -6.22 19.37 -1.91
N GLY A 39 -7.37 18.87 -2.36
CA GLY A 39 -7.52 17.47 -2.78
C GLY A 39 -8.47 16.67 -1.89
N LEU A 40 -8.49 15.35 -2.08
CA LEU A 40 -9.28 14.43 -1.25
C LEU A 40 -8.59 14.29 0.12
N PRO A 41 -9.34 14.28 1.24
CA PRO A 41 -8.79 14.03 2.57
C PRO A 41 -7.99 12.73 2.60
N ILE A 42 -6.72 12.81 3.03
CA ILE A 42 -5.84 11.65 3.19
C ILE A 42 -5.93 11.18 4.63
N LEU A 43 -6.56 10.05 4.85
CA LEU A 43 -6.80 9.47 6.17
C LEU A 43 -5.83 8.32 6.46
N ILE A 44 -5.42 8.21 7.72
CA ILE A 44 -4.74 7.02 8.22
C ILE A 44 -5.76 5.89 8.41
N GLN A 45 -5.60 4.80 7.67
CA GLN A 45 -6.46 3.61 7.75
C GLN A 45 -5.98 2.58 8.76
N SER A 46 -4.66 2.44 8.91
CA SER A 46 -4.06 1.60 9.93
C SER A 46 -2.65 2.07 10.26
N ILE A 47 -2.16 1.65 11.42
CA ILE A 47 -0.83 1.96 11.94
C ILE A 47 -0.11 0.64 12.22
N GLU A 48 1.11 0.52 11.72
CA GLU A 48 1.98 -0.63 11.92
C GLU A 48 2.49 -0.62 13.38
N ALA A 49 2.45 -1.76 14.07
CA ALA A 49 2.92 -1.87 15.44
C ALA A 49 4.43 -1.60 15.54
N ASN A 50 4.87 -0.94 16.61
CA ASN A 50 6.23 -0.46 16.86
C ASN A 50 6.77 0.53 15.81
N SER A 51 5.90 1.11 14.98
CA SER A 51 6.30 2.07 13.94
C SER A 51 6.59 3.47 14.48
N ILE A 52 7.25 4.30 13.66
CA ILE A 52 7.45 5.73 13.95
C ILE A 52 6.10 6.41 14.16
N ALA A 53 5.10 6.09 13.34
CA ALA A 53 3.74 6.62 13.42
C ALA A 53 3.06 6.34 14.76
N GLU A 54 3.23 5.13 15.29
CA GLU A 54 2.73 4.78 16.62
C GLU A 54 3.48 5.56 17.72
N LYS A 55 4.82 5.61 17.65
CA LYS A 55 5.67 6.33 18.62
C LYS A 55 5.35 7.82 18.71
N ILE A 56 5.00 8.47 17.59
CA ILE A 56 4.61 9.89 17.55
C ILE A 56 3.12 10.13 17.85
N GLY A 57 2.35 9.08 18.15
CA GLY A 57 0.96 9.19 18.58
C GLY A 57 -0.04 9.50 17.47
N LEU A 58 0.25 9.12 16.22
CA LEU A 58 -0.76 9.11 15.16
C LEU A 58 -1.87 8.12 15.50
N ARG A 59 -3.07 8.39 15.01
CA ARG A 59 -4.26 7.55 15.22
C ARG A 59 -4.96 7.27 13.90
N ILE A 60 -5.69 6.16 13.88
CA ILE A 60 -6.59 5.82 12.77
C ILE A 60 -7.61 6.96 12.62
N HIS A 61 -7.91 7.35 11.39
CA HIS A 61 -8.74 8.50 10.98
C HIS A 61 -8.10 9.89 11.16
N ASP A 62 -6.83 10.00 11.55
CA ASP A 62 -6.14 11.28 11.41
C ASP A 62 -6.03 11.66 9.92
N GLU A 63 -6.38 12.89 9.59
CA GLU A 63 -6.22 13.48 8.26
C GLU A 63 -4.86 14.17 8.17
N ILE A 64 -4.01 13.76 7.22
CA ILE A 64 -2.71 14.41 7.01
C ILE A 64 -2.89 15.59 6.07
N VAL A 65 -2.56 16.79 6.55
CA VAL A 65 -2.80 18.06 5.85
C VAL A 65 -1.51 18.63 5.26
N MET A 66 -0.42 18.61 6.02
CA MET A 66 0.87 19.17 5.61
C MET A 66 2.06 18.41 6.19
N VAL A 67 3.20 18.57 5.52
CA VAL A 67 4.53 18.20 6.04
C VAL A 67 5.42 19.43 5.91
N ASP A 68 6.02 19.92 7.01
CA ASP A 68 6.84 21.14 7.05
C ASP A 68 6.20 22.35 6.35
N GLN A 69 4.93 22.62 6.65
CA GLN A 69 4.14 23.69 6.02
C GLN A 69 3.92 23.52 4.51
N ILE A 70 4.40 22.43 3.90
CA ILE A 70 4.12 22.06 2.51
C ILE A 70 2.77 21.32 2.48
N PRO A 71 1.77 21.85 1.78
CA PRO A 71 0.47 21.21 1.65
C PRO A 71 0.56 19.93 0.83
N VAL A 72 -0.07 18.88 1.34
CA VAL A 72 -0.08 17.57 0.68
C VAL A 72 -1.29 17.48 -0.23
N LYS A 73 -1.09 17.11 -1.51
CA LYS A 73 -2.18 17.07 -2.50
C LYS A 73 -2.83 15.70 -2.66
N ASN A 74 -2.02 14.64 -2.55
CA ASN A 74 -2.43 13.27 -2.74
C ASN A 74 -1.44 12.32 -2.06
N ILE A 75 -1.79 11.02 -1.99
CA ILE A 75 -0.94 10.01 -1.34
C ILE A 75 0.47 9.92 -1.98
N PRO A 76 0.63 9.88 -3.31
CA PRO A 76 1.97 9.89 -3.92
C PRO A 76 2.84 11.08 -3.51
N ASP A 77 2.26 12.28 -3.46
CA ASP A 77 2.92 13.51 -3.03
C ASP A 77 3.36 13.43 -1.56
N LEU A 78 2.47 12.95 -0.69
CA LEU A 78 2.79 12.71 0.73
C LEU A 78 3.99 11.77 0.90
N ILE A 79 3.95 10.63 0.20
CA ILE A 79 5.02 9.63 0.24
C ILE A 79 6.34 10.25 -0.22
N ALA A 80 6.32 11.00 -1.33
CA ALA A 80 7.52 11.65 -1.86
C ALA A 80 8.10 12.68 -0.88
N ILE A 81 7.26 13.51 -0.26
CA ILE A 81 7.71 14.52 0.72
C ILE A 81 8.34 13.84 1.95
N ILE A 82 7.68 12.82 2.53
CA ILE A 82 8.24 12.07 3.67
C ILE A 82 9.56 11.39 3.30
N GLN A 83 9.67 10.81 2.11
CA GLN A 83 10.90 10.16 1.65
C GLN A 83 12.06 11.14 1.42
N ASN A 84 11.76 12.38 1.03
CA ASN A 84 12.73 13.46 0.88
C ASN A 84 13.17 14.05 2.22
N HIS A 85 12.32 13.98 3.24
CA HIS A 85 12.63 14.39 4.62
C HIS A 85 13.14 13.24 5.50
N TRP A 86 13.43 12.08 4.90
CA TRP A 86 13.98 10.94 5.62
C TRP A 86 15.30 11.32 6.33
N LEU A 87 15.43 10.95 7.61
CA LEU A 87 16.56 11.31 8.50
C LEU A 87 16.66 12.80 8.86
N LYS A 88 15.62 13.60 8.59
CA LYS A 88 15.52 14.99 9.04
C LYS A 88 14.38 15.12 10.03
N SER A 89 14.50 16.05 10.96
CA SER A 89 13.36 16.42 11.79
C SER A 89 12.39 17.26 10.96
N PHE A 90 11.10 16.97 11.05
CA PHE A 90 10.04 17.69 10.33
C PHE A 90 8.74 17.69 11.11
N ASP A 91 7.87 18.65 10.81
CA ASP A 91 6.56 18.80 11.45
C ASP A 91 5.46 18.24 10.55
N LEU A 92 4.63 17.35 11.11
CA LEU A 92 3.37 16.93 10.51
C LEU A 92 2.23 17.82 11.02
N THR A 93 1.46 18.40 10.09
CA THR A 93 0.17 19.00 10.41
C THR A 93 -0.91 17.99 10.13
N ILE A 94 -1.57 17.52 11.18
CA ILE A 94 -2.72 16.60 11.07
C ILE A 94 -4.00 17.30 11.49
N LYS A 95 -5.14 16.80 11.02
CA LYS A 95 -6.46 17.13 11.50
C LYS A 95 -7.08 15.87 12.09
N ARG A 96 -7.26 15.91 13.41
CA ARG A 96 -7.94 14.85 14.16
C ARG A 96 -9.34 15.37 14.48
N GLU A 97 -10.35 14.70 13.94
CA GLU A 97 -11.74 15.18 13.93
C GLU A 97 -11.84 16.59 13.29
N ASN A 98 -11.96 17.64 14.10
CA ASN A 98 -11.99 19.05 13.66
C ASN A 98 -10.88 19.91 14.30
N ILE A 99 -9.88 19.28 14.91
CA ILE A 99 -8.77 19.98 15.56
C ILE A 99 -7.50 19.77 14.75
N ILE A 100 -6.85 20.88 14.36
CA ILE A 100 -5.54 20.87 13.74
C ILE A 100 -4.48 20.67 14.84
N GLN A 101 -3.63 19.67 14.67
CA GLN A 101 -2.53 19.35 15.58
C GLN A 101 -1.21 19.36 14.81
N TYR A 102 -0.17 19.79 15.49
CA TYR A 102 1.21 19.73 15.00
C TYR A 102 1.94 18.62 15.74
N ILE A 103 2.52 17.69 15.00
CA ILE A 103 3.31 16.59 15.54
C ILE A 103 4.73 16.74 15.01
N HIS A 104 5.67 16.99 15.91
CA HIS A 104 7.09 17.04 15.58
C HIS A 104 7.64 15.61 15.46
N ILE A 105 8.27 15.30 14.32
CA ILE A 105 9.01 14.06 14.13
C ILE A 105 10.49 14.38 14.29
N ASP A 106 11.11 13.83 15.32
CA ASP A 106 12.55 13.96 15.53
C ASP A 106 13.33 13.02 14.60
N LYS A 107 14.46 13.50 14.08
CA LYS A 107 15.41 12.67 13.32
C LYS A 107 15.88 11.42 14.07
N GLU A 108 15.88 11.44 15.40
CA GLU A 108 16.32 10.33 16.26
C GLU A 108 15.34 9.15 16.24
N LEU A 109 14.09 9.37 15.83
CA LEU A 109 13.09 8.31 15.67
C LEU A 109 13.35 7.43 14.44
N PHE A 110 14.16 7.90 13.48
CA PHE A 110 14.57 7.08 12.34
C PHE A 110 15.70 6.13 12.77
N GLU A 111 15.34 4.89 13.06
CA GLU A 111 16.32 3.84 13.34
C GLU A 111 17.27 3.62 12.15
N GLY A 112 18.53 3.29 12.44
CA GLY A 112 19.56 3.06 11.44
C GLY A 112 19.20 1.90 10.50
N LYS A 113 19.24 2.16 9.18
CA LYS A 113 18.84 1.29 8.07
C LYS A 113 17.42 0.73 8.20
N VAL A 114 16.42 1.61 8.13
CA VAL A 114 15.11 1.17 7.65
C VAL A 114 15.22 0.86 6.16
N ASP A 115 14.96 -0.39 5.78
CA ASP A 115 15.02 -0.87 4.39
C ASP A 115 14.04 -0.11 3.46
N LYS A 116 12.99 0.47 4.05
CA LYS A 116 11.96 1.25 3.35
C LYS A 116 11.80 2.60 4.06
N LYS A 117 12.00 3.72 3.36
CA LYS A 117 11.78 5.09 3.87
C LYS A 117 10.29 5.37 4.13
N ARG A 118 9.73 4.83 5.22
CA ARG A 118 8.31 4.96 5.60
C ARG A 118 8.16 5.10 7.11
N ILE A 119 7.08 5.76 7.55
CA ILE A 119 6.78 5.97 8.97
C ILE A 119 5.80 4.93 9.55
N GLY A 120 5.33 3.95 8.75
CA GLY A 120 4.47 2.84 9.22
C GLY A 120 2.98 3.14 9.31
N VAL A 121 2.44 3.89 8.34
CA VAL A 121 1.00 4.13 8.18
C VAL A 121 0.49 3.51 6.89
N VAL A 122 -0.73 2.98 6.91
CA VAL A 122 -1.51 2.72 5.70
C VAL A 122 -2.41 3.92 5.48
N LEU A 123 -2.29 4.51 4.29
CA LEU A 123 -3.03 5.70 3.88
C LEU A 123 -4.17 5.31 2.96
N GLY A 124 -5.28 6.01 3.10
CA GLY A 124 -6.36 5.97 2.13
C GLY A 124 -7.07 7.30 2.02
N TYR A 125 -8.08 7.34 1.18
CA TYR A 125 -8.98 8.48 1.12
C TYR A 125 -10.29 8.12 1.80
N ASP A 126 -11.04 9.13 2.23
CA ASP A 126 -12.39 8.93 2.74
C ASP A 126 -13.30 8.32 1.66
N GLU A 127 -13.77 7.10 1.89
CA GLU A 127 -14.64 6.40 0.94
C GLU A 127 -15.92 7.17 0.60
N ASN A 128 -16.49 7.89 1.57
CA ASN A 128 -17.73 8.65 1.36
C ASN A 128 -17.48 9.82 0.42
N VAL A 129 -16.28 10.42 0.52
CA VAL A 129 -15.85 11.48 -0.38
C VAL A 129 -15.53 10.89 -1.76
N ILE A 130 -14.74 9.81 -1.84
CA ILE A 130 -14.40 9.16 -3.12
C ILE A 130 -15.66 8.76 -3.89
N LYS A 131 -16.62 8.07 -3.25
CA LYS A 131 -17.84 7.58 -3.91
C LYS A 131 -18.64 8.72 -4.55
N ALA A 132 -18.61 9.93 -3.97
CA ALA A 132 -19.27 11.11 -4.54
C ALA A 132 -18.57 11.68 -5.80
N TYR A 133 -17.28 11.38 -6.00
CA TYR A 133 -16.49 11.84 -7.15
C TYR A 133 -16.21 10.73 -8.19
N LEU A 134 -16.55 9.47 -7.91
CA LEU A 134 -16.43 8.39 -8.87
C LEU A 134 -17.52 8.51 -9.94
N VAL A 135 -17.11 8.76 -11.18
CA VAL A 135 -17.99 8.63 -12.34
C VAL A 135 -17.88 7.21 -12.88
N GLU A 136 -19.02 6.52 -12.96
CA GLU A 136 -19.07 5.21 -13.60
C GLU A 136 -18.84 5.36 -15.11
N VAL A 137 -17.63 5.03 -15.56
CA VAL A 137 -17.29 5.05 -16.98
C VAL A 137 -17.72 3.73 -17.61
N LYS A 138 -18.91 3.73 -18.22
CA LYS A 138 -19.37 2.63 -19.07
C LYS A 138 -18.48 2.57 -20.31
N ARG A 139 -17.86 1.41 -20.53
CA ARG A 139 -17.02 1.14 -21.71
C ARG A 139 -17.76 0.22 -22.67
N THR A 140 -17.44 0.34 -23.95
CA THR A 140 -17.89 -0.65 -24.93
C THR A 140 -17.21 -2.00 -24.65
N PHE A 141 -17.76 -3.08 -25.21
CA PHE A 141 -17.16 -4.42 -25.09
C PHE A 141 -15.72 -4.45 -25.62
N GLY A 142 -15.47 -3.84 -26.80
CA GLY A 142 -14.14 -3.77 -27.41
C GLY A 142 -13.13 -2.99 -26.56
N ASP A 143 -13.54 -1.84 -26.00
CA ASP A 143 -12.68 -1.05 -25.11
C ASP A 143 -12.39 -1.79 -23.80
N SER A 144 -13.35 -2.59 -23.33
CA SER A 144 -13.19 -3.41 -22.12
C SER A 144 -12.15 -4.51 -22.33
N ILE A 145 -12.14 -5.18 -23.49
CA ILE A 145 -11.10 -6.16 -23.84
C ILE A 145 -9.73 -5.49 -23.88
N LYS A 146 -9.58 -4.38 -24.61
CA LYS A 146 -8.30 -3.65 -24.70
C LYS A 146 -7.79 -3.24 -23.32
N LYS A 147 -8.69 -2.69 -22.48
CA LYS A 147 -8.33 -2.30 -21.12
C LYS A 147 -7.95 -3.50 -20.25
N SER A 148 -8.66 -4.62 -20.38
CA SER A 148 -8.34 -5.85 -19.64
C SER A 148 -6.95 -6.38 -19.99
N PHE A 149 -6.58 -6.40 -21.28
CA PHE A 149 -5.22 -6.76 -21.71
C PHE A 149 -4.16 -5.83 -21.13
N ALA A 150 -4.37 -4.52 -21.22
CA ALA A 150 -3.44 -3.53 -20.66
C ALA A 150 -3.28 -3.68 -19.14
N GLN A 151 -4.38 -3.93 -18.44
CA GLN A 151 -4.40 -4.17 -16.99
C GLN A 151 -3.68 -5.47 -16.62
N THR A 152 -3.96 -6.57 -17.32
CA THR A 152 -3.26 -7.85 -17.14
C THR A 152 -1.76 -7.69 -17.37
N PHE A 153 -1.35 -6.96 -18.41
CA PHE A 153 0.06 -6.70 -18.68
C PHE A 153 0.72 -5.84 -17.59
N THR A 154 -0.02 -4.88 -17.05
CA THR A 154 0.43 -4.09 -15.90
C THR A 154 0.65 -4.98 -14.69
N PHE A 155 -0.33 -5.81 -14.31
CA PHE A 155 -0.19 -6.75 -13.21
C PHE A 155 0.93 -7.77 -13.43
N PHE A 156 1.10 -8.27 -14.65
CA PHE A 156 2.21 -9.17 -15.01
C PHE A 156 3.57 -8.53 -14.74
N ASN A 157 3.78 -7.29 -15.16
CA ASN A 157 5.03 -6.55 -14.90
C ASN A 157 5.26 -6.26 -13.41
N LEU A 158 4.20 -5.95 -12.68
CA LEU A 158 4.25 -5.77 -11.22
C LEU A 158 4.65 -7.07 -10.51
N THR A 159 4.06 -8.20 -10.89
CA THR A 159 4.42 -9.51 -10.35
C THR A 159 5.87 -9.85 -10.65
N LEU A 160 6.34 -9.69 -11.90
CA LEU A 160 7.74 -9.90 -12.25
C LEU A 160 8.70 -8.99 -11.47
N THR A 161 8.34 -7.72 -11.30
CA THR A 161 9.15 -6.77 -10.52
C THR A 161 9.23 -7.19 -9.05
N THR A 162 8.12 -7.64 -8.49
CA THR A 162 8.05 -8.14 -7.10
C THR A 162 8.91 -9.39 -6.92
N LEU A 163 8.81 -10.36 -7.85
CA LEU A 163 9.65 -11.56 -7.86
C LEU A 163 11.13 -11.20 -7.97
N LYS A 164 11.49 -10.30 -8.90
CA LYS A 164 12.86 -9.80 -9.05
C LYS A 164 13.39 -9.16 -7.76
N ASN A 165 12.56 -8.39 -7.06
CA ASN A 165 12.95 -7.75 -5.80
C ASN A 165 13.20 -8.77 -4.68
N LEU A 166 12.50 -9.90 -4.66
CA LEU A 166 12.78 -11.00 -3.72
C LEU A 166 14.18 -11.61 -3.96
N PHE A 167 14.55 -11.85 -5.22
CA PHE A 167 15.87 -12.41 -5.55
C PHE A 167 17.04 -11.45 -5.27
N ILE A 168 16.83 -10.13 -5.38
CA ILE A 168 17.86 -9.10 -5.16
C ILE A 168 17.87 -8.63 -3.68
N GLN A 169 17.15 -9.31 -2.77
CA GLN A 169 17.02 -8.93 -1.35
C GLN A 169 16.49 -7.51 -1.12
N LYS A 170 15.66 -6.99 -2.05
CA LYS A 170 14.95 -5.71 -1.88
C LYS A 170 13.56 -5.89 -1.26
N ALA A 171 13.15 -7.13 -1.04
CA ALA A 171 11.91 -7.51 -0.40
C ALA A 171 12.20 -8.47 0.73
N ASP A 172 11.53 -8.27 1.85
CA ASP A 172 11.76 -9.02 3.08
C ASP A 172 11.01 -10.35 3.01
N LEU A 173 11.62 -11.46 3.45
CA LEU A 173 10.96 -12.78 3.39
C LEU A 173 9.69 -12.83 4.27
N LYS A 174 9.56 -11.93 5.23
CA LYS A 174 8.37 -11.74 6.08
C LYS A 174 7.16 -11.20 5.32
N ASP A 175 7.38 -10.57 4.16
CA ASP A 175 6.33 -10.03 3.29
C ASP A 175 5.66 -11.14 2.44
N LEU A 176 6.24 -12.34 2.38
CA LEU A 176 5.64 -13.50 1.71
C LEU A 176 4.42 -13.99 2.49
N GLY A 177 3.24 -13.79 1.90
CA GLY A 177 1.97 -14.33 2.40
C GLY A 177 1.77 -15.78 1.97
N GLY A 178 1.23 -16.59 2.88
CA GLY A 178 0.89 -17.99 2.65
C GLY A 178 -0.60 -18.22 2.38
N PRO A 179 -1.08 -19.46 2.56
CA PRO A 179 -2.48 -19.83 2.34
C PRO A 179 -3.47 -19.04 3.20
N LEU A 180 -3.10 -18.66 4.43
CA LEU A 180 -3.98 -17.92 5.33
C LEU A 180 -4.10 -16.46 4.89
N ALA A 181 -3.01 -15.85 4.41
CA ALA A 181 -3.06 -14.53 3.78
C ALA A 181 -3.98 -14.53 2.56
N ILE A 182 -3.87 -15.53 1.69
CA ILE A 182 -4.75 -15.68 0.52
C ILE A 182 -6.21 -15.82 0.96
N ALA A 183 -6.50 -16.65 1.97
CA ALA A 183 -7.86 -16.83 2.48
C ALA A 183 -8.43 -15.52 3.07
N HIS A 184 -7.61 -14.76 3.81
CA HIS A 184 -8.02 -13.48 4.39
C HIS A 184 -8.31 -12.45 3.29
N MET A 185 -7.44 -12.33 2.29
CA MET A 185 -7.67 -11.43 1.15
C MET A 185 -8.91 -11.82 0.34
N ALA A 186 -9.12 -13.14 0.12
CA ALA A 186 -10.32 -13.63 -0.54
C ALA A 186 -11.60 -13.23 0.22
N SER A 187 -11.58 -13.37 1.55
CA SER A 187 -12.68 -12.95 2.42
C SER A 187 -12.91 -11.44 2.36
N SER A 188 -11.85 -10.62 2.45
CA SER A 188 -11.96 -9.16 2.37
C SER A 188 -12.57 -8.72 1.04
N SER A 189 -12.04 -9.22 -0.08
CA SER A 189 -12.53 -8.88 -1.41
C SER A 189 -13.98 -9.33 -1.64
N PHE A 190 -14.39 -10.45 -1.04
CA PHE A 190 -15.78 -10.90 -1.09
C PHE A 190 -16.72 -9.96 -0.32
N LEU A 191 -16.31 -9.49 0.86
CA LEU A 191 -17.07 -8.52 1.66
C LEU A 191 -17.19 -7.16 0.98
N GLU A 192 -16.19 -6.74 0.20
CA GLU A 192 -16.22 -5.52 -0.62
C GLU A 192 -17.19 -5.63 -1.82
N GLY A 193 -17.44 -6.84 -2.32
CA GLY A 193 -18.44 -7.14 -3.34
C GLY A 193 -17.93 -8.05 -4.46
N ILE A 194 -18.84 -8.39 -5.38
CA ILE A 194 -18.56 -9.39 -6.42
C ILE A 194 -17.47 -8.94 -7.41
N PHE A 195 -17.41 -7.64 -7.75
CA PHE A 195 -16.42 -7.14 -8.71
C PHE A 195 -14.98 -7.16 -8.15
N PRO A 196 -14.70 -6.64 -6.94
CA PRO A 196 -13.40 -6.83 -6.29
C PRO A 196 -13.00 -8.30 -6.14
N PHE A 197 -13.96 -9.18 -5.79
CA PHE A 197 -13.70 -10.61 -5.66
C PHE A 197 -13.28 -11.27 -6.99
N ILE A 198 -13.94 -10.95 -8.10
CA ILE A 198 -13.52 -11.45 -9.43
C ILE A 198 -12.13 -10.93 -9.79
N GLN A 199 -11.83 -9.66 -9.50
CA GLN A 199 -10.50 -9.10 -9.72
C GLN A 199 -9.43 -9.81 -8.88
N PHE A 200 -9.74 -10.14 -7.63
CA PHE A 200 -8.86 -10.92 -6.76
C PHE A 200 -8.58 -12.31 -7.34
N ILE A 201 -9.61 -13.05 -7.75
CA ILE A 201 -9.44 -14.37 -8.41
C ILE A 201 -8.58 -14.25 -9.67
N GLY A 202 -8.81 -13.21 -10.48
CA GLY A 202 -8.01 -12.94 -11.67
C GLY A 202 -6.54 -12.68 -11.35
N LEU A 203 -6.27 -11.89 -10.31
CA LEU A 203 -4.91 -11.60 -9.85
C LEU A 203 -4.20 -12.86 -9.34
N ILE A 204 -4.87 -13.69 -8.54
CA ILE A 204 -4.32 -14.97 -8.06
C ILE A 204 -4.02 -15.90 -9.23
N SER A 205 -4.95 -16.01 -10.19
CA SER A 205 -4.78 -16.85 -11.39
C SER A 205 -3.56 -16.40 -12.21
N LEU A 206 -3.39 -15.09 -12.40
CA LEU A 206 -2.21 -14.53 -13.07
C LEU A 206 -0.93 -14.85 -12.31
N ASN A 207 -0.91 -14.67 -10.98
CA ASN A 207 0.27 -14.93 -10.17
C ASN A 207 0.70 -16.40 -10.21
N ILE A 208 -0.25 -17.34 -10.11
CA ILE A 208 0.03 -18.78 -10.26
C ILE A 208 0.58 -19.07 -11.66
N GLY A 209 -0.01 -18.49 -12.70
CA GLY A 209 0.48 -18.62 -14.08
C GLY A 209 1.91 -18.10 -14.25
N VAL A 210 2.23 -16.91 -13.70
CA VAL A 210 3.58 -16.33 -13.76
C VAL A 210 4.58 -17.18 -12.99
N LEU A 211 4.23 -17.62 -11.77
CA LEU A 211 5.09 -18.48 -10.96
C LEU A 211 5.38 -19.81 -11.66
N ASN A 212 4.36 -20.42 -12.26
CA ASN A 212 4.53 -21.67 -13.01
C ASN A 212 5.41 -21.52 -14.25
N LEU A 213 5.55 -20.32 -14.81
CA LEU A 213 6.46 -20.05 -15.94
C LEU A 213 7.90 -19.79 -15.52
N LEU A 214 8.19 -19.67 -14.22
CA LEU A 214 9.56 -19.50 -13.74
C LEU A 214 10.39 -20.77 -14.00
N PRO A 215 11.71 -20.66 -14.24
CA PRO A 215 12.61 -21.79 -14.43
C PRO A 215 12.94 -22.47 -13.09
N ILE A 216 11.92 -22.79 -12.30
CA ILE A 216 12.04 -23.48 -11.02
C ILE A 216 11.76 -24.97 -11.27
N PRO A 217 12.69 -25.86 -10.89
CA PRO A 217 12.46 -27.30 -11.01
C PRO A 217 11.21 -27.72 -10.24
N LEU A 218 10.43 -28.67 -10.78
CA LEU A 218 9.07 -29.09 -10.33
C LEU A 218 7.92 -28.30 -10.96
N LEU A 219 8.12 -27.02 -11.32
CA LEU A 219 7.11 -26.23 -12.03
C LEU A 219 7.20 -26.44 -13.55
N ASP A 220 6.12 -26.13 -14.27
CA ASP A 220 6.02 -26.27 -15.74
C ASP A 220 7.13 -25.51 -16.47
N GLY A 221 7.50 -24.33 -15.98
CA GLY A 221 8.58 -23.50 -16.51
C GLY A 221 9.97 -24.12 -16.30
N GLY A 222 10.13 -25.00 -15.32
CA GLY A 222 11.34 -25.82 -15.16
C GLY A 222 11.53 -26.80 -16.32
N TYR A 223 10.46 -27.44 -16.77
CA TYR A 223 10.50 -28.30 -17.96
C TYR A 223 10.75 -27.48 -19.22
N LEU A 224 10.10 -26.32 -19.36
CA LEU A 224 10.36 -25.40 -20.48
C LEU A 224 11.85 -25.00 -20.52
N ALA A 225 12.44 -24.70 -19.36
CA ALA A 225 13.87 -24.38 -19.26
C ALA A 225 14.75 -25.57 -19.66
N PHE A 226 14.40 -26.80 -19.27
CA PHE A 226 15.11 -28.00 -19.70
C PHE A 226 15.03 -28.19 -21.22
N TYR A 227 13.86 -28.04 -21.83
CA TYR A 227 13.70 -28.15 -23.28
C TYR A 227 14.45 -27.05 -24.04
N LEU A 228 14.48 -25.82 -23.51
CA LEU A 228 15.29 -24.74 -24.08
C LEU A 228 16.78 -25.07 -24.02
N LEU A 229 17.26 -25.64 -22.90
CA LEU A 229 18.65 -26.08 -22.77
C LEU A 229 18.97 -27.26 -23.71
N GLU A 230 18.07 -28.22 -23.87
CA GLU A 230 18.22 -29.32 -24.82
C GLU A 230 18.27 -28.83 -26.26
N PHE A 231 17.41 -27.88 -26.61
CA PHE A 231 17.39 -27.25 -27.94
C PHE A 231 18.72 -26.56 -28.25
N ILE A 232 19.26 -25.79 -27.30
CA ILE A 232 20.57 -25.12 -27.46
C ILE A 232 21.72 -26.14 -27.53
N LYS A 233 21.65 -27.21 -26.73
CA LYS A 233 22.71 -28.21 -26.63
C LYS A 233 22.67 -29.28 -27.73
N GLY A 234 21.52 -29.43 -28.40
CA GLY A 234 21.25 -30.47 -29.40
C GLY A 234 21.27 -31.90 -28.85
N LYS A 235 21.23 -32.08 -27.53
CA LYS A 235 21.28 -33.39 -26.85
C LYS A 235 20.38 -33.38 -25.62
N PRO A 236 19.71 -34.52 -25.32
CA PRO A 236 18.84 -34.63 -24.15
C PRO A 236 19.63 -34.46 -22.85
N LEU A 237 18.98 -33.90 -21.84
CA LEU A 237 19.50 -33.85 -20.47
C LEU A 237 19.43 -35.25 -19.85
N SER A 238 20.42 -35.57 -19.00
CA SER A 238 20.40 -36.85 -18.29
C SER A 238 19.27 -36.86 -17.27
N ASN A 239 18.53 -37.98 -17.20
CA ASN A 239 17.47 -38.21 -16.23
C ASN A 239 17.93 -37.98 -14.78
N GLU A 240 19.18 -38.33 -14.46
CA GLU A 240 19.75 -38.08 -13.13
C GLU A 240 19.79 -36.59 -12.78
N LYS A 241 20.18 -35.75 -13.74
CA LYS A 241 20.25 -34.29 -13.54
C LYS A 241 18.86 -33.70 -13.38
N MET A 242 17.88 -34.19 -14.13
CA MET A 242 16.49 -33.75 -14.00
C MET A 242 15.92 -34.15 -12.63
N MET A 243 16.15 -35.37 -12.17
CA MET A 243 15.73 -35.84 -10.83
C MET A 243 16.39 -35.05 -9.70
N ILE A 244 17.70 -34.78 -9.79
CA ILE A 244 18.40 -33.97 -8.79
C ILE A 244 17.79 -32.57 -8.76
N SER A 245 17.57 -31.96 -9.92
CA SER A 245 16.96 -30.64 -10.05
C SER A 245 15.58 -30.61 -9.41
N GLN A 246 14.70 -31.58 -9.70
CA GLN A 246 13.37 -31.70 -9.08
C GLN A 246 13.43 -31.85 -7.56
N ARG A 247 14.36 -32.66 -7.03
CA ARG A 247 14.55 -32.81 -5.57
C ARG A 247 14.95 -31.49 -4.92
N VAL A 248 15.87 -30.75 -5.55
CA VAL A 248 16.26 -29.41 -5.10
C VAL A 248 15.07 -28.46 -5.16
N GLY A 249 14.29 -28.48 -6.24
CA GLY A 249 13.07 -27.67 -6.39
C GLY A 249 12.03 -27.96 -5.30
N MET A 250 11.76 -29.24 -5.01
CA MET A 250 10.87 -29.67 -3.93
C MET A 250 11.34 -29.17 -2.55
N LEU A 251 12.64 -29.26 -2.27
CA LEU A 251 13.20 -28.76 -1.00
C LEU A 251 13.05 -27.24 -0.87
N ILE A 252 13.33 -26.49 -1.93
CA ILE A 252 13.19 -25.03 -1.94
C ILE A 252 11.72 -24.63 -1.76
N LEU A 253 10.81 -25.23 -2.53
CA LEU A 253 9.37 -24.96 -2.42
C LEU A 253 8.82 -25.34 -1.04
N GLY A 254 9.26 -26.47 -0.49
CA GLY A 254 8.91 -26.88 0.87
C GLY A 254 9.36 -25.86 1.91
N LEU A 255 10.61 -25.39 1.82
CA LEU A 255 11.14 -24.37 2.72
C LEU A 255 10.38 -23.05 2.62
N LEU A 256 10.11 -22.57 1.39
CA LEU A 256 9.31 -21.37 1.17
C LEU A 256 7.90 -21.51 1.73
N THR A 257 7.28 -22.68 1.58
CA THR A 257 5.95 -22.97 2.15
C THR A 257 5.96 -22.89 3.66
N VAL A 258 6.98 -23.46 4.31
CA VAL A 258 7.14 -23.40 5.77
C VAL A 258 7.34 -21.95 6.23
N ILE A 259 8.18 -21.17 5.54
CA ILE A 259 8.38 -19.75 5.83
C ILE A 259 7.06 -18.97 5.70
N ALA A 260 6.30 -19.20 4.62
CA ALA A 260 5.03 -18.53 4.40
C ALA A 260 3.99 -18.88 5.48
N LEU A 261 3.91 -20.15 5.88
CA LEU A 261 3.04 -20.58 6.99
C LEU A 261 3.46 -19.97 8.33
N TYR A 262 4.76 -19.87 8.59
CA TYR A 262 5.29 -19.21 9.77
C TYR A 262 4.92 -17.72 9.79
N ASN A 263 5.13 -17.02 8.67
CA ASN A 263 4.75 -15.60 8.53
C ASN A 263 3.25 -15.40 8.74
N ASP A 264 2.42 -16.26 8.16
CA ASP A 264 0.97 -16.22 8.32
C ASP A 264 0.56 -16.44 9.79
N ALA A 265 1.19 -17.39 10.48
CA ALA A 265 0.93 -17.63 11.90
C ALA A 265 1.32 -16.41 12.76
N CYS A 266 2.49 -15.81 12.52
CA CYS A 266 2.89 -14.57 13.19
C CYS A 266 1.88 -13.45 12.96
N ARG A 267 1.48 -13.24 11.71
CA ARG A 267 0.61 -12.13 11.30
C ARG A 267 -0.83 -12.26 11.81
N TYR A 268 -1.42 -13.45 11.71
CA TYR A 268 -2.86 -13.63 11.95
C TYR A 268 -3.20 -14.31 13.27
N LEU A 269 -2.26 -15.07 13.87
CA LEU A 269 -2.50 -15.76 15.14
C LEU A 269 -1.77 -15.11 16.32
N LEU A 270 -0.54 -14.65 16.10
CA LEU A 270 0.30 -14.12 17.17
C LEU A 270 0.27 -12.58 17.27
N GLY A 271 -0.20 -11.88 16.23
CA GLY A 271 -0.36 -10.43 16.23
C GLY A 271 0.96 -9.65 16.31
N SER A 272 2.06 -10.26 15.86
CA SER A 272 3.42 -9.71 15.88
C SER A 272 3.97 -9.45 14.48
#